data_AF-A0A2G9TM66-F1
#
_entry.id   AF-A0A2G9TM66-F1
#
_cell.length_a   1.000
_cell.length_b   1.000
_cell.length_c   1.000
_cell.angle_alpha   90.00
_cell.angle_beta   90.00
_cell.angle_gamma   90.00
#
_symmetry.space_group_name_H-M   'P 1'
#
loop_
_entity.id
_entity.type
_entity.pdbx_description
1 polymer ?
#
loop_
_entity_poly.entity_id
_entity_poly.type
_entity_poly.pdbx_seq_one_letter_code
_entity_poly.pdbx_strand_id
1 'polypeptide(L)'
;MERWFHPLVLDKMSLSDFEVSMESCGFNALQGNIYVTVNKSENGKLSPSGSVSKQAFDVTLGLECDIDDTMHNLILEINSSKLAYNISMEDVAKYVFSAFLGLPGNETWTGLKELSQKWKLLFSNYYKPRKSQIQLLLAIEDRFKESPTEFGKLVTRLVHFLYNEMDILEEEAILEWAATLDEDSELKRIMKPIVDWLQEDSGEESED
;
A
#
# COMPACT_ATOMS: atom_id res chain seq x y z
N MET A 1 14.35 -21.11 32.67
CA MET A 1 12.90 -21.33 32.82
C MET A 1 12.34 -20.01 33.32
N GLU A 2 11.70 -19.24 32.43
CA GLU A 2 10.60 -18.29 32.74
C GLU A 2 10.21 -17.56 31.45
N ARG A 3 8.90 -17.45 31.26
CA ARG A 3 8.19 -17.18 30.01
C ARG A 3 8.05 -15.68 29.78
N TRP A 4 8.40 -15.21 28.58
CA TRP A 4 8.02 -13.90 28.06
C TRP A 4 7.61 -14.04 26.59
N PHE A 5 6.59 -14.86 26.35
CA PHE A 5 5.82 -14.84 25.12
C PHE A 5 4.38 -14.60 25.51
N HIS A 6 3.89 -13.39 25.28
CA HIS A 6 2.46 -13.19 25.08
C HIS A 6 2.18 -13.44 23.59
N PRO A 7 1.30 -14.40 23.23
CA PRO A 7 0.83 -14.54 21.87
C PRO A 7 -0.06 -13.33 21.57
N LEU A 8 0.28 -12.56 20.54
CA LEU A 8 -0.69 -11.69 19.90
C LEU A 8 -1.66 -12.61 19.16
N VAL A 9 -2.79 -12.89 19.81
CA VAL A 9 -3.90 -13.62 19.21
C VAL A 9 -4.42 -12.77 18.06
N LEU A 10 -4.32 -13.33 16.86
CA LEU A 10 -4.67 -12.78 15.56
C LEU A 10 -6.19 -12.77 15.34
N ASP A 11 -6.96 -12.44 16.38
CA ASP A 11 -8.40 -12.31 16.30
C ASP A 11 -8.73 -10.92 16.79
N LYS A 12 -9.09 -10.04 15.84
CA LYS A 12 -9.33 -8.59 15.96
C LYS A 12 -8.10 -7.69 15.79
N MET A 13 -7.68 -7.49 14.54
CA MET A 13 -7.16 -6.17 14.12
C MET A 13 -8.32 -5.43 13.48
N SER A 14 -8.80 -4.37 14.14
CA SER A 14 -9.71 -3.42 13.48
C SER A 14 -8.88 -2.42 12.68
N LEU A 15 -9.48 -1.81 11.64
CA LEU A 15 -8.89 -0.75 10.80
C LEU A 15 -8.15 0.34 11.60
N SER A 16 -8.57 0.60 12.85
CA SER A 16 -7.91 1.50 13.79
C SER A 16 -6.47 1.12 14.16
N ASP A 17 -6.12 -0.17 14.20
CA ASP A 17 -4.76 -0.62 14.58
C ASP A 17 -3.78 -0.48 13.41
N PHE A 18 -4.29 -0.54 12.19
CA PHE A 18 -3.54 -0.22 10.98
C PHE A 18 -3.34 1.30 10.83
N GLU A 19 -4.39 2.07 11.12
CA GLU A 19 -4.37 3.54 11.13
C GLU A 19 -3.45 4.08 12.25
N VAL A 20 -3.44 3.47 13.44
CA VAL A 20 -2.47 3.78 14.50
C VAL A 20 -1.04 3.44 14.08
N SER A 21 -0.82 2.36 13.32
CA SER A 21 0.53 2.05 12.78
C SER A 21 0.98 3.10 11.76
N MET A 22 0.07 3.75 11.03
CA MET A 22 0.38 4.78 10.05
C MET A 22 0.39 6.20 10.60
N GLU A 23 -0.43 6.52 11.61
CA GLU A 23 -0.34 7.76 12.39
C GLU A 23 0.87 7.75 13.33
N SER A 24 1.31 6.57 13.79
CA SER A 24 2.60 6.38 14.47
C SER A 24 3.79 6.24 13.51
N CYS A 25 3.55 6.17 12.19
CA CYS A 25 4.55 6.47 11.16
C CYS A 25 4.83 7.98 11.01
N GLY A 26 4.61 8.77 12.06
CA GLY A 26 5.66 9.70 12.43
C GLY A 26 6.86 8.90 12.94
N PHE A 27 7.72 8.41 12.02
CA PHE A 27 9.06 7.83 12.26
C PHE A 27 9.43 7.82 13.74
N ASN A 28 9.14 6.74 14.46
CA ASN A 28 9.69 6.56 15.80
C ASN A 28 10.00 5.09 16.03
N ALA A 29 11.31 4.83 15.97
CA ALA A 29 11.98 3.62 16.38
C ALA A 29 11.52 3.16 17.76
N LEU A 30 11.34 1.85 17.92
CA LEU A 30 11.40 1.21 19.23
C LEU A 30 12.74 1.57 19.87
N GLN A 31 12.70 2.27 21.01
CA GLN A 31 13.91 2.72 21.69
C GLN A 31 14.39 1.73 22.75
N GLY A 32 15.56 1.16 22.48
CA GLY A 32 16.65 1.21 23.44
C GLY A 32 17.29 2.61 23.44
N ASN A 33 16.63 3.55 24.12
CA ASN A 33 17.04 4.82 24.76
C ASN A 33 18.02 5.81 24.08
N ILE A 34 17.49 6.92 23.53
CA ILE A 34 18.07 8.30 23.46
C ILE A 34 16.90 9.31 23.44
N TYR A 35 16.57 9.95 24.57
CA TYR A 35 15.48 10.93 24.61
C TYR A 35 15.86 12.23 23.88
N VAL A 36 15.08 12.60 22.87
CA VAL A 36 15.14 13.92 22.23
C VAL A 36 13.91 14.71 22.67
N THR A 37 14.10 15.78 23.43
CA THR A 37 13.04 16.75 23.72
C THR A 37 13.14 17.92 22.75
N VAL A 38 12.03 18.23 22.07
CA VAL A 38 11.93 19.41 21.20
C VAL A 38 11.48 20.61 22.03
N ASN A 39 12.36 21.60 22.18
CA ASN A 39 12.01 22.85 22.84
C ASN A 39 11.27 23.78 21.85
N LYS A 40 10.02 24.12 22.17
CA LYS A 40 9.15 24.94 21.32
C LYS A 40 9.59 26.41 21.20
N SER A 41 10.61 26.87 21.93
CA SER A 41 11.10 28.24 21.84
C SER A 41 12.21 28.49 20.81
N GLU A 42 12.77 27.47 20.15
CA GLU A 42 13.98 27.62 19.30
C GLU A 42 13.94 26.87 17.94
N ASN A 43 12.81 26.91 17.21
CA ASN A 43 12.72 26.45 15.81
C ASN A 43 13.39 25.07 15.50
N GLY A 44 13.23 24.09 16.40
CA GLY A 44 13.59 22.69 16.11
C GLY A 44 15.08 22.33 16.19
N LYS A 45 15.93 23.12 16.85
CA LYS A 45 17.34 22.75 17.02
C LYS A 45 17.53 21.64 18.06
N LEU A 46 18.22 20.56 17.67
CA LEU A 46 18.52 19.41 18.54
C LEU A 46 19.83 19.61 19.31
N SER A 47 19.85 19.24 20.60
CA SER A 47 21.10 19.14 21.37
C SER A 47 21.11 17.87 22.25
N PRO A 48 22.26 17.23 22.47
CA PRO A 48 22.34 15.98 23.21
C PRO A 48 22.40 16.22 24.72
N SER A 49 21.76 15.34 25.50
CA SER A 49 22.03 15.21 26.93
C SER A 49 23.00 14.04 27.14
N GLY A 50 24.20 14.34 27.65
CA GLY A 50 25.15 13.33 28.12
C GLY A 50 26.33 13.05 27.19
N SER A 51 27.50 13.02 27.80
CA SER A 51 28.82 12.86 27.17
C SER A 51 29.10 11.42 26.73
N VAL A 52 29.00 11.14 25.43
CA VAL A 52 29.59 9.93 24.82
C VAL A 52 30.29 10.32 23.52
N SER A 53 31.49 9.77 23.33
CA SER A 53 32.50 10.14 22.35
C SER A 53 32.04 10.07 20.89
N LYS A 54 32.43 11.10 20.14
CA LYS A 54 32.21 11.31 18.70
C LYS A 54 32.73 10.14 17.85
N GLN A 55 31.82 9.26 17.46
CA GLN A 55 31.80 8.62 16.15
C GLN A 55 30.34 8.23 15.85
N ALA A 56 29.47 9.23 15.85
CA ALA A 56 28.08 9.07 15.46
C ALA A 56 28.00 9.14 13.94
N PHE A 57 27.43 8.09 13.35
CA PHE A 57 26.95 8.07 11.98
C PHE A 57 26.05 9.29 11.76
N ASP A 58 26.51 10.15 10.88
CA ASP A 58 25.78 11.29 10.39
C ASP A 58 24.71 10.78 9.42
N VAL A 59 23.60 10.24 9.94
CA VAL A 59 22.35 10.26 9.18
C VAL A 59 21.72 11.62 9.45
N THR A 60 22.34 12.63 8.83
CA THR A 60 21.61 13.79 8.39
C THR A 60 20.52 13.24 7.48
N LEU A 61 19.30 13.07 7.99
CA LEU A 61 18.10 13.02 7.15
C LEU A 61 18.05 14.39 6.49
N GLY A 62 18.72 14.46 5.34
CA GLY A 62 18.78 15.63 4.50
C GLY A 62 17.36 16.03 4.17
N LEU A 63 17.05 17.29 4.44
CA LEU A 63 15.98 17.99 3.74
C LEU A 63 16.29 17.79 2.24
N GLU A 64 15.38 17.11 1.53
CA GLU A 64 15.53 16.51 0.18
C GLU A 64 15.93 15.02 0.17
N CYS A 65 15.14 14.14 0.79
CA CYS A 65 15.15 12.72 0.41
C CYS A 65 14.23 12.58 -0.81
N ASP A 66 14.72 11.94 -1.88
CA ASP A 66 13.93 11.69 -3.08
C ASP A 66 12.70 10.82 -2.71
N ILE A 67 11.58 11.03 -3.41
CA ILE A 67 10.40 10.16 -3.28
C ILE A 67 10.81 8.72 -3.62
N ASP A 68 11.70 8.54 -4.59
CA ASP A 68 12.22 7.23 -4.96
C ASP A 68 13.03 6.60 -3.82
N ASP A 69 13.90 7.35 -3.15
CA ASP A 69 14.67 6.84 -2.00
C ASP A 69 13.74 6.41 -0.85
N THR A 70 12.67 7.16 -0.64
CA THR A 70 11.63 6.82 0.35
C THR A 70 10.94 5.51 -0.01
N MET A 71 10.58 5.32 -1.28
CA MET A 71 9.94 4.10 -1.77
C MET A 71 10.89 2.88 -1.71
N HIS A 72 12.18 3.06 -2.00
CA HIS A 72 13.19 1.99 -1.84
C HIS A 72 13.31 1.54 -0.38
N ASN A 73 13.35 2.49 0.57
CA ASN A 73 13.39 2.16 2.00
C ASN A 73 12.14 1.39 2.43
N LEU A 74 10.96 1.82 1.98
CA LEU A 74 9.70 1.12 2.28
C LEU A 74 9.68 -0.30 1.71
N ILE A 75 10.22 -0.51 0.49
CA ILE A 75 10.37 -1.86 -0.08
C ILE A 75 11.27 -2.74 0.81
N LEU A 76 12.38 -2.20 1.32
CA LEU A 76 13.28 -2.94 2.21
C LEU A 76 12.59 -3.31 3.53
N GLU A 77 11.82 -2.41 4.12
CA GLU A 77 11.08 -2.65 5.36
C GLU A 77 9.98 -3.71 5.18
N ILE A 78 9.23 -3.67 4.09
CA ILE A 78 8.22 -4.67 3.76
C ILE A 78 8.88 -6.05 3.56
N ASN A 79 9.98 -6.13 2.82
CA ASN A 79 10.70 -7.38 2.60
C ASN A 79 11.28 -7.97 3.89
N SER A 80 11.82 -7.11 4.76
CA SER A 80 12.27 -7.51 6.09
C SER A 80 11.11 -8.09 6.91
N SER A 81 9.96 -7.41 6.92
CA SER A 81 8.75 -7.84 7.63
C SER A 81 8.22 -9.17 7.09
N LYS A 82 8.15 -9.33 5.77
CA LYS A 82 7.77 -10.60 5.11
C LYS A 82 8.60 -11.77 5.63
N LEU A 83 9.93 -11.60 5.70
CA LEU A 83 10.84 -12.65 6.17
C LEU A 83 10.66 -12.92 7.67
N ALA A 84 10.47 -11.88 8.47
CA ALA A 84 10.29 -11.99 9.92
C ALA A 84 8.98 -12.73 10.29
N TYR A 85 7.90 -12.45 9.56
CA TYR A 85 6.58 -13.03 9.83
C TYR A 85 6.24 -14.25 8.96
N ASN A 86 7.16 -14.66 8.07
CA ASN A 86 6.99 -15.78 7.14
C ASN A 86 5.69 -15.69 6.33
N ILE A 87 5.41 -14.50 5.79
CA ILE A 87 4.20 -14.23 5.00
C ILE A 87 4.45 -14.55 3.52
N SER A 88 3.41 -15.02 2.83
CA SER A 88 3.46 -15.29 1.40
C SER A 88 3.55 -13.99 0.58
N MET A 89 4.05 -14.05 -0.65
CA MET A 89 4.06 -12.86 -1.52
C MET A 89 2.66 -12.41 -1.92
N GLU A 90 1.72 -13.35 -2.00
CA GLU A 90 0.32 -13.06 -2.34
C GLU A 90 -0.34 -12.25 -1.22
N ASP A 91 -0.15 -12.66 0.04
CA ASP A 91 -0.65 -11.92 1.19
C ASP A 91 0.03 -10.55 1.33
N VAL A 92 1.35 -10.47 1.10
CA VAL A 92 2.07 -9.18 1.07
C VAL A 92 1.48 -8.25 0.01
N ALA A 93 1.25 -8.74 -1.21
CA ALA A 93 0.64 -7.96 -2.28
C ALA A 93 -0.75 -7.44 -1.88
N LYS A 94 -1.59 -8.30 -1.30
CA LYS A 94 -2.92 -7.89 -0.83
C LYS A 94 -2.83 -6.81 0.26
N TYR A 95 -2.03 -7.05 1.30
CA TYR A 95 -1.92 -6.14 2.43
C TYR A 95 -1.29 -4.80 2.08
N VAL A 96 -0.28 -4.78 1.19
CA VAL A 96 0.34 -3.55 0.72
C VAL A 96 -0.67 -2.69 -0.04
N PHE A 97 -1.53 -3.29 -0.87
CA PHE A 97 -2.54 -2.50 -1.58
C PHE A 97 -3.69 -2.06 -0.67
N SER A 98 -4.15 -2.92 0.25
CA SER A 98 -5.16 -2.54 1.26
C SER A 98 -4.67 -1.38 2.11
N ALA A 99 -3.41 -1.43 2.55
CA ALA A 99 -2.73 -0.36 3.27
C ALA A 99 -2.73 0.94 2.47
N PHE A 100 -2.31 0.85 1.20
CA PHE A 100 -2.30 1.99 0.29
C PHE A 100 -3.69 2.62 0.19
N LEU A 101 -4.74 1.83 -0.05
CA LEU A 101 -6.11 2.34 -0.16
C LEU A 101 -6.56 3.03 1.13
N GLY A 102 -6.12 2.56 2.29
CA GLY A 102 -6.41 3.14 3.61
C GLY A 102 -5.73 4.48 3.91
N LEU A 103 -4.78 4.93 3.08
CA LEU A 103 -4.11 6.22 3.28
C LEU A 103 -5.06 7.41 3.11
N PRO A 104 -4.89 8.48 3.91
CA PRO A 104 -5.68 9.69 3.78
C PRO A 104 -5.45 10.35 2.41
N GLY A 105 -6.51 10.92 1.84
CA GLY A 105 -6.50 11.56 0.52
C GLY A 105 -7.04 10.67 -0.59
N ASN A 106 -7.24 9.37 -0.33
CA ASN A 106 -7.81 8.42 -1.29
C ASN A 106 -9.35 8.48 -1.40
N GLU A 107 -10.01 9.37 -0.66
CA GLU A 107 -11.47 9.56 -0.71
C GLU A 107 -11.92 10.26 -1.99
N THR A 108 -10.99 10.92 -2.69
CA THR A 108 -11.26 11.62 -3.95
C THR A 108 -10.42 11.03 -5.07
N TRP A 109 -10.91 11.12 -6.32
CA TRP A 109 -10.13 10.69 -7.48
C TRP A 109 -8.78 11.38 -7.59
N THR A 110 -8.73 12.70 -7.35
CA THR A 110 -7.51 13.48 -7.49
C THR A 110 -6.42 13.00 -6.53
N GLY A 111 -6.75 12.86 -5.24
CA GLY A 111 -5.79 12.38 -4.25
C GLY A 111 -5.37 10.93 -4.47
N LEU A 112 -6.33 10.05 -4.81
CA LEU A 112 -6.04 8.66 -5.16
C LEU A 112 -5.09 8.54 -6.36
N LYS A 113 -5.31 9.34 -7.42
CA LYS A 113 -4.44 9.36 -8.60
C LYS A 113 -3.04 9.87 -8.26
N GLU A 114 -2.94 11.00 -7.56
CA GLU A 114 -1.65 11.59 -7.17
C GLU A 114 -0.84 10.66 -6.25
N LEU A 115 -1.51 10.02 -5.29
CA LEU A 115 -0.85 9.09 -4.37
C LEU A 115 -0.41 7.82 -5.10
N SER A 116 -1.25 7.28 -5.99
CA SER A 116 -0.89 6.13 -6.82
C SER A 116 0.39 6.41 -7.63
N GLN A 117 0.50 7.60 -8.24
CA GLN A 117 1.69 8.00 -9.01
C GLN A 117 2.96 8.03 -8.14
N LYS A 118 2.86 8.55 -6.91
CA LYS A 118 3.99 8.54 -5.95
C LYS A 118 4.39 7.13 -5.54
N TRP A 119 3.44 6.19 -5.52
CA TRP A 119 3.66 4.79 -5.14
C TRP A 119 4.06 3.89 -6.33
N LYS A 120 4.23 4.45 -7.53
CA LYS A 120 4.49 3.68 -8.76
C LYS A 120 5.70 2.75 -8.63
N LEU A 121 6.80 3.22 -8.03
CA LEU A 121 8.00 2.39 -7.85
C LEU A 121 7.71 1.15 -7.00
N LEU A 122 6.98 1.34 -5.89
CA LEU A 122 6.58 0.26 -5.01
C LEU A 122 5.61 -0.70 -5.70
N PHE A 123 4.62 -0.18 -6.43
CA PHE A 123 3.69 -1.03 -7.19
C PHE A 123 4.41 -1.87 -8.24
N SER A 124 5.35 -1.26 -8.98
CA SER A 124 6.17 -1.94 -9.98
C SER A 124 7.06 -3.03 -9.37
N ASN A 125 7.35 -2.97 -8.07
CA ASN A 125 8.11 -4.00 -7.38
C ASN A 125 7.24 -5.23 -7.01
N TYR A 126 6.00 -5.03 -6.59
CA TYR A 126 5.15 -6.08 -6.02
C TYR A 126 4.14 -6.71 -6.99
N TYR A 127 3.68 -5.97 -8.00
CA TYR A 127 2.57 -6.39 -8.87
C TYR A 127 2.98 -6.80 -10.29
N LYS A 128 4.24 -7.20 -10.50
CA LYS A 128 4.65 -7.83 -11.77
C LYS A 128 4.02 -9.21 -12.00
N PRO A 129 3.97 -10.12 -11.00
CA PRO A 129 3.33 -11.41 -11.22
C PRO A 129 1.81 -11.25 -11.28
N ARG A 130 1.16 -11.91 -12.24
CA ARG A 130 -0.31 -11.95 -12.38
C ARG A 130 -1.02 -12.27 -11.07
N LYS A 131 -0.52 -13.24 -10.30
CA LYS A 131 -1.07 -13.59 -8.98
C LYS A 131 -1.10 -12.39 -8.03
N SER A 132 -0.04 -11.58 -7.99
CA SER A 132 -0.02 -10.37 -7.16
C SER A 132 -1.01 -9.32 -7.66
N GLN A 133 -1.20 -9.18 -8.98
CA GLN A 133 -2.20 -8.29 -9.57
C GLN A 133 -3.63 -8.71 -9.17
N ILE A 134 -3.92 -10.01 -9.13
CA ILE A 134 -5.19 -10.53 -8.60
C ILE A 134 -5.34 -10.15 -7.12
N GLN A 135 -4.28 -10.25 -6.31
CA GLN A 135 -4.34 -9.85 -4.90
C GLN A 135 -4.59 -8.35 -4.70
N LEU A 136 -4.06 -7.50 -5.58
CA LEU A 136 -4.39 -6.07 -5.64
C LEU A 136 -5.88 -5.87 -5.94
N LEU A 137 -6.42 -6.55 -6.95
CA LEU A 137 -7.83 -6.45 -7.32
C LEU A 137 -8.76 -6.94 -6.18
N LEU A 138 -8.36 -8.00 -5.46
CA LEU A 138 -9.06 -8.46 -4.26
C LEU A 138 -9.02 -7.41 -3.13
N ALA A 139 -7.95 -6.64 -3.00
CA ALA A 139 -7.90 -5.52 -2.04
C ALA A 139 -8.86 -4.38 -2.44
N ILE A 140 -9.00 -4.09 -3.74
CA ILE A 140 -10.00 -3.14 -4.25
C ILE A 140 -11.42 -3.65 -3.95
N GLU A 141 -11.67 -4.94 -4.18
CA GLU A 141 -12.95 -5.58 -3.86
C GLU A 141 -13.29 -5.48 -2.37
N ASP A 142 -12.34 -5.77 -1.49
CA ASP A 142 -12.55 -5.68 -0.04
C ASP A 142 -12.85 -4.25 0.39
N ARG A 143 -12.11 -3.26 -0.14
CA ARG A 143 -12.39 -1.84 0.11
C ARG A 143 -13.75 -1.41 -0.44
N PHE A 144 -14.18 -1.95 -1.58
CA PHE A 144 -15.51 -1.71 -2.10
C PHE A 144 -16.60 -2.24 -1.15
N LYS A 145 -16.42 -3.41 -0.54
CA LYS A 145 -17.37 -3.96 0.44
C LYS A 145 -17.49 -3.08 1.69
N GLU A 146 -16.42 -2.41 2.10
CA GLU A 146 -16.40 -1.49 3.24
C GLU A 146 -17.16 -0.18 2.96
N SER A 147 -17.02 0.39 1.76
CA SER A 147 -17.72 1.62 1.37
C SER A 147 -18.24 1.60 -0.08
N PRO A 148 -19.30 0.81 -0.36
CA PRO A 148 -19.78 0.59 -1.73
C PRO A 148 -20.23 1.88 -2.45
N THR A 149 -20.76 2.85 -1.71
CA THR A 149 -21.33 4.08 -2.29
C THR A 149 -20.26 5.12 -2.60
N GLU A 150 -19.32 5.31 -1.68
CA GLU A 150 -18.26 6.31 -1.77
C GLU A 150 -17.13 5.81 -2.65
N PHE A 151 -16.59 4.63 -2.34
CA PHE A 151 -15.47 4.05 -3.08
C PHE A 151 -15.91 3.46 -4.41
N GLY A 152 -17.13 2.91 -4.50
CA GLY A 152 -17.66 2.35 -5.76
C GLY A 152 -17.62 3.31 -6.94
N LYS A 153 -17.77 4.62 -6.70
CA LYS A 153 -17.66 5.66 -7.75
C LYS A 153 -16.24 5.81 -8.32
N LEU A 154 -15.23 5.31 -7.62
CA LEU A 154 -13.81 5.40 -7.99
C LEU A 154 -13.28 4.10 -8.60
N VAL A 155 -13.88 2.95 -8.29
CA VAL A 155 -13.34 1.61 -8.61
C VAL A 155 -13.01 1.44 -10.10
N THR A 156 -13.98 1.60 -11.00
CA THR A 156 -13.78 1.40 -12.44
C THR A 156 -12.68 2.31 -12.98
N ARG A 157 -12.65 3.56 -12.49
CA ARG A 157 -11.65 4.56 -12.87
C ARG A 157 -10.25 4.21 -12.34
N LEU A 158 -10.15 3.68 -11.12
CA LEU A 158 -8.90 3.21 -10.52
C LEU A 158 -8.34 2.03 -11.31
N VAL A 159 -9.15 1.00 -11.59
CA VAL A 159 -8.70 -0.17 -12.35
C VAL A 159 -8.23 0.24 -13.76
N HIS A 160 -9.01 1.07 -14.46
CA HIS A 160 -8.61 1.60 -15.77
C HIS A 160 -7.30 2.40 -15.71
N PHE A 161 -7.09 3.20 -14.66
CA PHE A 161 -5.88 3.97 -14.48
C PHE A 161 -4.65 3.10 -14.19
N LEU A 162 -4.82 2.06 -13.36
CA LEU A 162 -3.76 1.10 -13.05
C LEU A 162 -3.36 0.27 -14.27
N TYR A 163 -4.31 -0.03 -15.15
CA TYR A 163 -4.07 -0.65 -16.46
C TYR A 163 -3.38 0.33 -17.43
N ASN A 164 -4.08 1.37 -17.87
CA ASN A 164 -3.69 2.15 -19.04
C ASN A 164 -2.63 3.24 -18.77
N GLU A 165 -2.66 3.89 -17.60
CA GLU A 165 -1.72 5.00 -17.31
C GLU A 165 -0.51 4.54 -16.49
N MET A 166 -0.68 3.54 -15.62
CA MET A 166 0.39 3.12 -14.70
C MET A 166 1.13 1.86 -15.13
N ASP A 167 0.56 1.02 -15.99
CA ASP A 167 1.14 -0.26 -16.42
C ASP A 167 1.41 -1.20 -15.23
N ILE A 168 0.43 -1.30 -14.32
CA ILE A 168 0.49 -2.12 -13.09
C ILE A 168 -0.39 -3.36 -13.18
N LEU A 169 -1.52 -3.26 -13.89
CA LEU A 169 -2.43 -4.38 -14.15
C LEU A 169 -2.34 -4.79 -15.60
N GLU A 170 -2.36 -6.10 -15.85
CA GLU A 170 -2.54 -6.68 -17.18
C GLU A 170 -4.02 -7.00 -17.42
N GLU A 171 -4.40 -7.06 -18.70
CA GLU A 171 -5.74 -7.41 -19.14
C GLU A 171 -6.20 -8.73 -18.50
N GLU A 172 -5.36 -9.77 -18.57
CA GLU A 172 -5.76 -11.10 -18.11
C GLU A 172 -5.98 -11.14 -16.61
N ALA A 173 -5.27 -10.34 -15.82
CA ALA A 173 -5.54 -10.24 -14.40
C ALA A 173 -6.91 -9.63 -14.12
N ILE A 174 -7.27 -8.57 -14.87
CA ILE A 174 -8.58 -7.91 -14.73
C ILE A 174 -9.70 -8.86 -15.14
N LEU A 175 -9.57 -9.53 -16.28
CA LEU A 175 -10.58 -10.47 -16.77
C LEU A 175 -10.72 -11.70 -15.87
N GLU A 176 -9.60 -12.28 -15.41
CA GLU A 176 -9.59 -13.42 -14.49
C GLU A 176 -10.29 -13.07 -13.18
N TRP A 177 -9.95 -11.94 -12.55
CA TRP A 177 -10.61 -11.49 -11.33
C TRP A 177 -12.09 -11.16 -11.58
N ALA A 178 -12.42 -10.43 -12.65
CA ALA A 178 -13.80 -10.05 -12.94
C ALA A 178 -14.71 -11.26 -13.18
N ALA A 179 -14.17 -12.38 -13.69
CA ALA A 179 -14.89 -13.64 -13.83
C ALA A 179 -15.25 -14.29 -12.47
N THR A 180 -14.53 -13.95 -11.39
CA THR A 180 -14.82 -14.46 -10.03
C THR A 180 -15.89 -13.67 -9.28
N LEU A 181 -16.22 -12.46 -9.76
CA LEU A 181 -17.25 -11.62 -9.16
C LEU A 181 -18.64 -12.25 -9.32
N ASP A 182 -19.45 -12.16 -8.27
CA ASP A 182 -20.84 -12.62 -8.27
C ASP A 182 -21.67 -11.89 -9.34
N GLU A 183 -22.46 -12.65 -10.11
CA GLU A 183 -23.18 -12.16 -11.30
C GLU A 183 -24.19 -11.05 -10.96
N ASP A 184 -24.82 -11.12 -9.79
CA ASP A 184 -25.80 -10.14 -9.33
C ASP A 184 -25.16 -9.00 -8.50
N SER A 185 -23.83 -8.98 -8.36
CA SER A 185 -23.15 -7.98 -7.55
C SER A 185 -23.08 -6.61 -8.22
N GLU A 186 -23.23 -5.56 -7.40
CA GLU A 186 -23.02 -4.17 -7.86
C GLU A 186 -21.61 -3.98 -8.44
N LEU A 187 -20.60 -4.64 -7.86
CA LEU A 187 -19.22 -4.55 -8.32
C LEU A 187 -19.08 -5.09 -9.75
N LYS A 188 -19.69 -6.25 -10.06
CA LYS A 188 -19.73 -6.79 -11.43
C LYS A 188 -20.35 -5.78 -12.39
N ARG A 189 -21.46 -5.15 -11.99
CA ARG A 189 -22.17 -4.15 -12.81
C ARG A 189 -21.30 -2.92 -13.12
N ILE A 190 -20.61 -2.36 -12.12
CA ILE A 190 -19.76 -1.18 -12.34
C ILE A 190 -18.48 -1.50 -13.11
N MET A 191 -17.98 -2.74 -13.03
CA MET A 191 -16.80 -3.20 -13.78
C MET A 191 -17.12 -3.62 -15.21
N LYS A 192 -18.40 -3.91 -15.52
CA LYS A 192 -18.82 -4.35 -16.85
C LYS A 192 -18.27 -3.49 -18.01
N PRO A 193 -18.30 -2.15 -17.97
CA PRO A 193 -17.83 -1.34 -19.10
C PRO A 193 -16.35 -1.51 -19.44
N ILE A 194 -15.47 -1.69 -18.45
CA ILE A 194 -14.04 -1.92 -18.72
C ILE A 194 -13.78 -3.38 -19.12
N VAL A 195 -14.52 -4.34 -18.56
CA VAL A 195 -14.41 -5.75 -18.93
C VAL A 195 -14.84 -5.97 -20.38
N ASP A 196 -15.99 -5.41 -20.78
CA ASP A 196 -16.48 -5.50 -22.15
C ASP A 196 -15.47 -4.85 -23.11
N TRP A 197 -14.93 -3.67 -22.76
CA TRP A 197 -13.91 -2.98 -23.56
C TRP A 197 -12.62 -3.80 -23.78
N LEU A 198 -12.11 -4.45 -22.73
CA LEU A 198 -10.92 -5.32 -22.82
C LEU A 198 -11.18 -6.57 -23.68
N GLN A 199 -12.40 -7.11 -23.63
CA GLN A 199 -12.78 -8.28 -24.43
C GLN A 199 -12.99 -7.96 -25.91
N GLU A 200 -13.38 -6.73 -26.25
CA GLU A 200 -13.50 -6.29 -27.64
C GLU A 200 -12.12 -6.14 -28.30
N ASP A 201 -11.15 -5.56 -27.60
CA ASP A 201 -9.78 -5.34 -28.10
C ASP A 201 -9.07 -6.68 -28.45
N SER A 202 -9.27 -7.70 -27.62
CA SER A 202 -8.69 -9.04 -27.85
C SER A 202 -9.35 -9.85 -28.99
N GLY A 203 -10.56 -9.48 -29.41
CA GLY A 203 -11.28 -10.13 -30.51
C GLY A 203 -10.76 -9.75 -31.90
N GLU A 204 -10.26 -8.52 -32.06
CA GLU A 204 -9.83 -7.98 -33.36
C GLU A 204 -8.46 -8.49 -33.83
N GLU A 205 -7.60 -9.00 -32.93
CA GLU A 205 -6.28 -9.55 -33.29
C GLU A 205 -6.31 -10.98 -33.88
N SER A 206 -7.48 -11.63 -33.91
CA SER A 206 -7.62 -13.04 -34.34
C SER A 206 -8.24 -13.24 -35.74
N GLU A 207 -8.56 -12.15 -36.46
CA GLU A 207 -9.21 -12.18 -37.78
C GLU A 207 -8.34 -11.67 -38.96
N ASP A 208 -7.01 -11.81 -38.91
CA ASP A 208 -6.10 -11.57 -40.06
C ASP A 208 -5.14 -12.74 -40.37
#